data_AF-A0AAJ6YQA5-F1
#
_entry.id   AF-A0AAJ6YQA5-F1
#
_cell.length_a   1.000
_cell.length_b   1.000
_cell.length_c   1.000
_cell.angle_alpha   90.00
_cell.angle_beta   90.00
_cell.angle_gamma   90.00
#
_symmetry.space_group_name_H-M   'P 1'
#
loop_
_entity.id
_entity.type
_entity.pdbx_description
1 polymer ?
#
loop_
_entity_poly.entity_id
_entity_poly.type
_entity_poly.pdbx_seq_one_letter_code
_entity_poly.pdbx_strand_id
1 'polypeptide(L)'
;MVNIELPYNSYDEFIRDISYKVVVIRGTKEHDDINSDDPLLLPLKDQMVNYWKLPIGLIEAFNEVCTNNVAFYTYEIDLRSLKILSPCPVAGLTVPRITQVSLGLSKYSPYTKMLNYYILNLRDKGIINRLKEYIFFQYDPEIKSKANQISILEVIPILFIWGLGILINGLPNLTL
;
A
#
# COMPACT_ATOMS: atom_id res chain seq x y z
N MET A 1 12.27 -6.31 10.91
CA MET A 1 11.26 -5.93 9.88
C MET A 1 11.98 -5.81 8.55
N VAL A 2 11.43 -6.36 7.49
CA VAL A 2 11.90 -6.05 6.13
C VAL A 2 11.44 -4.63 5.85
N ASN A 3 12.38 -3.69 5.79
CA ASN A 3 12.11 -2.37 5.26
C ASN A 3 11.87 -2.58 3.77
N ILE A 4 10.62 -2.52 3.32
CA ILE A 4 10.34 -2.60 1.89
C ILE A 4 10.66 -1.22 1.32
N GLU A 5 11.88 -1.10 0.82
CA GLU A 5 12.21 0.00 -0.06
C GLU A 5 11.61 -0.31 -1.42
N LEU A 6 10.61 0.50 -1.82
CA LEU A 6 10.13 0.47 -3.18
C LEU A 6 11.28 0.91 -4.10
N PRO A 7 11.44 0.29 -5.28
CA PRO A 7 12.43 0.71 -6.26
C PRO A 7 12.19 2.14 -6.81
N TYR A 8 11.00 2.70 -6.56
CA TYR A 8 10.59 4.03 -7.01
C TYR A 8 9.94 4.80 -5.86
N ASN A 9 10.16 6.12 -5.84
CA ASN A 9 9.56 7.02 -4.86
C ASN A 9 8.51 7.95 -5.47
N SER A 10 8.38 7.96 -6.81
CA SER A 10 7.42 8.78 -7.53
C SER A 10 6.72 8.03 -8.65
N TYR A 11 5.51 8.48 -8.98
CA TYR A 11 4.75 7.98 -10.12
C TYR A 11 5.53 8.09 -11.44
N ASP A 12 6.21 9.21 -11.64
CA ASP A 12 6.97 9.48 -12.87
C ASP A 12 8.16 8.53 -13.04
N GLU A 13 8.80 8.12 -11.95
CA GLU A 13 9.82 7.07 -11.97
C GLU A 13 9.22 5.71 -12.31
N PHE A 14 8.10 5.36 -11.68
CA PHE A 14 7.43 4.09 -11.91
C PHE A 14 7.01 3.89 -13.37
N ILE A 15 6.36 4.89 -13.99
CA ILE A 15 5.91 4.76 -15.39
C ILE A 15 7.06 4.70 -16.41
N ARG A 16 8.25 5.20 -16.04
CA ARG A 16 9.45 5.09 -16.89
C ARG A 16 10.08 3.71 -16.80
N ASP A 17 9.85 2.99 -15.69
CA ASP A 17 10.33 1.64 -15.52
C ASP A 17 9.30 0.63 -16.04
N ILE A 18 9.72 -0.19 -17.00
CA ILE A 18 8.88 -1.21 -17.65
C ILE A 18 9.06 -2.61 -17.01
N SER A 19 9.88 -2.74 -15.97
CA SER A 19 10.17 -4.00 -15.29
C SER A 19 8.97 -4.56 -14.52
N TYR A 20 8.07 -3.69 -14.06
CA TYR A 20 6.84 -4.07 -13.39
C TYR A 20 5.66 -4.01 -14.35
N LYS A 21 4.92 -5.10 -14.47
CA LYS A 21 3.63 -5.09 -15.16
C LYS A 21 2.54 -4.61 -14.23
N VAL A 22 1.52 -3.95 -14.77
CA VAL A 22 0.38 -3.44 -14.00
C VAL A 22 -0.75 -4.46 -14.06
N VAL A 23 -1.31 -4.78 -12.89
CA VAL A 23 -2.52 -5.58 -12.76
C VAL A 23 -3.64 -4.72 -12.17
N VAL A 24 -4.87 -4.99 -12.59
CA VAL A 24 -6.12 -4.43 -12.08
C VAL A 24 -7.16 -5.55 -12.06
N ILE A 25 -8.19 -5.41 -11.25
CA ILE A 25 -9.27 -6.40 -11.24
C ILE A 25 -10.10 -6.24 -12.53
N ARG A 26 -10.33 -7.35 -13.21
CA ARG A 26 -11.02 -7.37 -14.50
C ARG A 26 -12.46 -6.87 -14.36
N GLY A 27 -12.83 -5.90 -15.20
CA GLY A 27 -14.20 -5.38 -15.27
C GLY A 27 -14.59 -4.48 -14.10
N THR A 28 -13.62 -3.98 -13.32
CA THR A 28 -13.86 -2.93 -12.33
C THR A 28 -13.65 -1.55 -12.94
N LYS A 29 -14.00 -0.52 -12.16
CA LYS A 29 -13.79 0.88 -12.54
C LYS A 29 -12.31 1.16 -12.84
N GLU A 30 -11.38 0.58 -12.10
CA GLU A 30 -9.94 0.79 -12.28
C GLU A 30 -9.46 0.28 -13.63
N HIS A 31 -10.02 -0.85 -14.07
CA HIS A 31 -9.78 -1.41 -15.40
C HIS A 31 -10.32 -0.49 -16.51
N ASP A 32 -11.53 0.04 -16.35
CA ASP A 32 -12.11 0.97 -17.33
C ASP A 32 -11.37 2.32 -17.34
N ASP A 33 -10.94 2.79 -16.17
CA ASP A 33 -10.16 4.02 -16.01
C ASP A 33 -8.81 3.93 -16.72
N ILE A 34 -8.07 2.82 -16.58
CA ILE A 34 -6.80 2.62 -17.31
C ILE A 34 -7.03 2.52 -18.82
N ASN A 35 -8.13 1.87 -19.25
CA ASN A 35 -8.44 1.73 -20.67
C ASN A 35 -8.95 3.02 -21.32
N SER A 36 -9.37 4.01 -20.51
CA SER A 36 -9.76 5.33 -20.99
C SER A 36 -8.58 6.10 -21.60
N ASP A 37 -8.87 7.20 -22.28
CA ASP A 37 -7.86 8.10 -22.85
C ASP A 37 -7.36 9.14 -21.82
N ASP A 38 -7.36 8.80 -20.52
CA ASP A 38 -6.82 9.65 -19.45
C ASP A 38 -5.29 9.76 -19.62
N PRO A 39 -4.73 10.95 -19.89
CA PRO A 39 -3.29 11.12 -20.09
C PRO A 39 -2.46 10.68 -18.89
N LEU A 40 -3.03 10.74 -17.67
CA LEU A 40 -2.35 10.30 -16.47
C LEU A 40 -2.20 8.78 -16.44
N LEU A 41 -3.20 8.03 -16.91
CA LEU A 41 -3.25 6.56 -16.84
C LEU A 41 -2.79 5.86 -18.11
N LEU A 42 -2.67 6.60 -19.22
CA LEU A 42 -2.21 6.07 -20.50
C LEU A 42 -0.90 5.27 -20.40
N PRO A 43 0.14 5.71 -19.64
CA PRO A 43 1.35 4.91 -19.47
C PRO A 43 1.12 3.55 -18.78
N LEU A 44 0.13 3.48 -17.88
CA LEU A 44 -0.21 2.24 -17.18
C LEU A 44 -0.93 1.25 -18.10
N LYS A 45 -1.66 1.75 -19.10
CA LYS A 45 -2.34 0.93 -20.11
C LYS A 45 -1.35 0.08 -20.89
N ASP A 46 -0.23 0.66 -21.29
CA ASP A 46 0.83 -0.04 -22.03
C ASP A 46 1.57 -1.08 -21.18
N GLN A 47 1.61 -0.87 -19.86
CA GLN A 47 2.20 -1.80 -18.90
C GLN A 47 1.21 -2.84 -18.39
N MET A 48 -0.09 -2.69 -18.67
CA MET A 48 -1.14 -3.55 -18.16
C MET A 48 -1.04 -4.96 -18.73
N VAL A 49 -1.21 -5.96 -17.87
CA VAL A 49 -1.28 -7.36 -18.27
C VAL A 49 -2.50 -7.58 -19.18
N ASN A 50 -2.39 -8.50 -20.14
CA ASN A 50 -3.50 -8.88 -21.03
C ASN A 50 -4.80 -9.15 -20.26
N TYR A 51 -5.92 -8.68 -20.81
CA TYR A 51 -7.27 -8.80 -20.22
C TYR A 51 -7.60 -10.18 -19.64
N TRP A 52 -7.25 -11.26 -20.35
CA TRP A 52 -7.56 -12.63 -19.93
C TRP A 52 -6.71 -13.16 -18.76
N LYS A 53 -5.60 -12.48 -18.47
CA LYS A 53 -4.70 -12.78 -17.34
C LYS A 53 -4.91 -11.83 -16.17
N LEU A 54 -5.83 -10.88 -16.28
CA LEU A 54 -6.17 -9.99 -15.16
C LEU A 54 -6.92 -10.78 -14.07
N PRO A 55 -6.62 -10.51 -12.79
CA PRO A 55 -7.30 -11.12 -11.67
C PRO A 55 -8.79 -10.80 -11.69
N ILE A 56 -9.62 -11.74 -11.24
CA ILE A 56 -11.09 -11.59 -11.19
C ILE A 56 -11.54 -11.08 -9.82
N GLY A 57 -10.69 -11.22 -8.80
CA GLY A 57 -10.99 -10.80 -7.44
C GLY A 57 -9.80 -10.19 -6.72
N LEU A 58 -10.12 -9.55 -5.60
CA LEU A 58 -9.15 -8.84 -4.78
C LEU A 58 -8.06 -9.77 -4.21
N ILE A 59 -8.44 -10.94 -3.69
CA ILE A 59 -7.50 -11.94 -3.14
C ILE A 59 -6.56 -12.49 -4.23
N GLU A 60 -7.06 -12.72 -5.44
CA GLU A 60 -6.25 -13.18 -6.56
C GLU A 60 -5.25 -12.10 -6.99
N ALA A 61 -5.68 -10.84 -7.10
CA ALA A 61 -4.81 -9.71 -7.38
C ALA A 61 -3.70 -9.57 -6.32
N PHE A 62 -4.02 -9.84 -5.05
CA PHE A 62 -3.06 -9.80 -3.96
C PHE A 62 -2.02 -10.91 -4.06
N ASN A 63 -2.45 -12.14 -4.34
CA ASN A 63 -1.54 -13.26 -4.55
C ASN A 63 -0.61 -13.02 -5.75
N GLU A 64 -1.11 -12.39 -6.82
CA GLU A 64 -0.31 -12.00 -7.97
C GLU A 64 0.82 -11.04 -7.58
N VAL A 65 0.56 -10.01 -6.78
CA VAL A 65 1.59 -9.08 -6.28
C VAL A 65 2.65 -9.78 -5.41
N CYS A 66 2.23 -10.76 -4.60
CA CYS A 66 3.17 -11.49 -3.74
C CYS A 66 4.03 -12.49 -4.51
N THR A 67 3.52 -13.06 -5.61
CA THR A 67 4.15 -14.18 -6.33
C THR A 67 4.94 -13.71 -7.54
N ASN A 68 4.45 -12.65 -8.20
CA ASN A 68 5.00 -12.12 -9.44
C ASN A 68 5.45 -10.67 -9.26
N ASN A 69 6.38 -10.22 -10.10
CA ASN A 69 6.83 -8.83 -10.10
C ASN A 69 5.83 -7.93 -10.82
N VAL A 70 4.67 -7.71 -10.19
CA VAL A 70 3.57 -6.88 -10.71
C VAL A 70 3.17 -5.80 -9.71
N ALA A 71 2.74 -4.66 -10.23
CA ALA A 71 2.16 -3.57 -9.47
C ALA A 71 0.64 -3.64 -9.57
N PHE A 72 -0.06 -3.59 -8.44
CA PHE A 72 -1.52 -3.57 -8.41
C PHE A 72 -2.04 -2.14 -8.31
N TYR A 73 -2.73 -1.68 -9.35
CA TYR A 73 -3.38 -0.37 -9.35
C TYR A 73 -4.76 -0.47 -8.68
N THR A 74 -4.91 0.18 -7.53
CA THR A 74 -6.10 0.08 -6.68
C THR A 74 -6.25 1.29 -5.76
N TYR A 75 -7.34 1.36 -4.98
CA TYR A 75 -7.52 2.42 -3.99
C TYR A 75 -6.70 2.16 -2.72
N GLU A 76 -6.38 3.23 -2.00
CA GLU A 76 -5.64 3.16 -0.74
C GLU A 76 -6.32 2.26 0.31
N ILE A 77 -7.65 2.19 0.29
CA ILE A 77 -8.44 1.35 1.21
C ILE A 77 -8.16 -0.14 1.00
N ASP A 78 -7.93 -0.54 -0.25
CA ASP A 78 -7.63 -1.92 -0.62
C ASP A 78 -6.19 -2.26 -0.20
N LEU A 79 -5.25 -1.31 -0.33
CA LEU A 79 -3.88 -1.44 0.18
C LEU A 79 -3.80 -1.62 1.71
N ARG A 80 -4.67 -0.96 2.47
CA ARG A 80 -4.71 -1.15 3.93
C ARG A 80 -5.29 -2.52 4.29
N SER A 81 -6.32 -2.94 3.57
CA SER A 81 -6.90 -4.29 3.71
C SER A 81 -5.89 -5.38 3.35
N LEU A 82 -5.06 -5.12 2.34
CA LEU A 82 -3.89 -5.92 1.93
C LEU A 82 -2.93 -6.21 3.08
N LYS A 83 -2.52 -5.16 3.81
CA LYS A 83 -1.56 -5.29 4.92
C LYS A 83 -2.06 -6.24 6.03
N ILE A 84 -3.37 -6.44 6.15
CA ILE A 84 -3.97 -7.33 7.15
C ILE A 84 -4.20 -8.74 6.61
N LEU A 85 -4.67 -8.85 5.37
CA LEU A 85 -5.12 -10.12 4.79
C LEU A 85 -4.00 -10.88 4.07
N SER A 86 -2.96 -10.19 3.62
CA SER A 86 -1.89 -10.78 2.80
C SER A 86 -0.77 -11.40 3.64
N PRO A 87 -0.25 -12.57 3.23
CA PRO A 87 0.91 -13.18 3.87
C PRO A 87 2.24 -12.48 3.51
N CYS A 88 2.26 -11.59 2.51
CA CYS A 88 3.46 -10.89 2.08
C CYS A 88 3.42 -9.40 2.45
N PRO A 89 4.57 -8.79 2.77
CA PRO A 89 4.63 -7.38 3.09
C PRO A 89 4.51 -6.59 1.76
N VAL A 90 3.66 -5.57 1.75
CA VAL A 90 3.39 -4.74 0.56
C VAL A 90 3.53 -3.26 0.90
N ALA A 91 4.06 -2.50 -0.06
CA ALA A 91 4.16 -1.05 0.01
C ALA A 91 3.41 -0.43 -1.18
N GLY A 92 2.87 0.77 -0.98
CA GLY A 92 2.10 1.47 -2.00
C GLY A 92 2.79 2.73 -2.49
N LEU A 93 2.63 3.00 -3.78
CA LEU A 93 3.01 4.26 -4.42
C LEU A 93 1.74 5.05 -4.76
N THR A 94 1.66 6.30 -4.32
CA THR A 94 0.50 7.14 -4.60
C THR A 94 0.55 7.71 -6.01
N VAL A 95 -0.47 7.39 -6.81
CA VAL A 95 -0.71 8.04 -8.11
C VAL A 95 -1.37 9.40 -7.84
N PRO A 96 -0.99 10.50 -8.53
CA PRO A 96 -1.53 11.84 -8.31
C PRO A 96 -2.94 12.00 -8.91
N ARG A 97 -3.87 11.12 -8.52
CA ARG A 97 -5.25 11.09 -8.98
C ARG A 97 -6.21 11.19 -7.80
N ILE A 98 -7.15 12.13 -7.87
CA ILE A 98 -8.21 12.26 -6.88
C ILE A 98 -9.41 11.43 -7.36
N THR A 99 -9.77 10.42 -6.59
CA THR A 99 -10.95 9.60 -6.84
C THR A 99 -12.06 10.00 -5.88
N GLN A 100 -13.30 9.91 -6.34
CA GLN A 100 -14.49 10.20 -5.56
C GLN A 100 -15.44 9.00 -5.60
N VAL A 101 -16.03 8.70 -4.44
CA VAL A 101 -17.09 7.69 -4.34
C VAL A 101 -18.42 8.41 -4.35
N SER A 102 -19.37 7.92 -5.15
CA SER A 102 -20.70 8.49 -5.29
C SER A 102 -21.78 7.44 -5.07
N LEU A 103 -22.96 7.88 -4.65
CA LEU A 103 -24.14 7.02 -4.54
C LEU A 103 -24.88 6.97 -5.89
N GLY A 104 -24.92 5.79 -6.51
CA GLY A 104 -25.72 5.56 -7.72
C GLY A 104 -27.22 5.49 -7.40
N LEU A 105 -28.03 6.24 -8.13
CA LEU A 105 -29.50 6.23 -8.00
C LEU A 105 -30.14 5.93 -9.36
N SER A 106 -31.36 5.38 -9.33
CA SER A 106 -32.14 5.20 -10.55
C SER A 106 -32.40 6.55 -11.23
N LYS A 107 -32.48 6.51 -12.56
CA LYS A 107 -32.73 7.72 -13.37
C LYS A 107 -34.04 8.38 -12.91
N TYR A 108 -33.97 9.69 -12.66
CA TYR A 108 -35.08 10.49 -12.15
C TYR A 108 -35.63 10.09 -10.77
N SER A 109 -34.81 9.48 -9.91
CA SER A 109 -35.20 9.19 -8.54
C SER A 109 -35.62 10.47 -7.78
N PRO A 110 -36.81 10.49 -7.15
CA PRO A 110 -37.26 11.64 -6.37
C PRO A 110 -36.38 11.91 -5.14
N TYR A 111 -35.61 10.91 -4.69
CA TYR A 111 -34.73 11.00 -3.53
C TYR A 111 -33.40 11.70 -3.81
N THR A 112 -33.07 11.97 -5.08
CA THR A 112 -31.77 12.53 -5.48
C THR A 112 -31.43 13.82 -4.73
N LYS A 113 -32.38 14.77 -4.67
CA LYS A 113 -32.17 16.06 -3.98
C LYS A 113 -31.99 15.88 -2.47
N MET A 114 -32.84 15.04 -1.87
CA MET A 114 -32.80 14.77 -0.44
C MET A 114 -31.47 14.12 -0.03
N LEU A 115 -31.08 13.05 -0.72
CA LEU A 115 -29.83 12.33 -0.41
C LEU A 115 -28.61 13.21 -0.64
N ASN A 116 -28.58 13.99 -1.72
CA ASN A 116 -27.49 14.92 -1.96
C ASN A 116 -27.36 15.97 -0.84
N TYR A 117 -28.48 16.53 -0.37
CA TYR A 117 -28.49 17.46 0.76
C TYR A 117 -27.90 16.84 2.02
N TYR A 118 -28.32 15.62 2.39
CA TYR A 118 -27.79 14.96 3.58
C TYR A 118 -26.31 14.60 3.45
N ILE A 119 -25.86 14.12 2.29
CA ILE A 119 -24.44 13.82 2.05
C ILE A 119 -23.59 15.07 2.23
N LEU A 120 -24.00 16.20 1.64
CA LEU A 120 -23.29 17.48 1.79
C LEU A 120 -23.28 17.94 3.25
N ASN A 121 -24.44 17.94 3.92
CA ASN A 121 -24.53 18.34 5.33
C ASN A 121 -23.70 17.45 6.27
N LEU A 122 -23.61 16.13 6.00
CA LEU A 122 -22.74 15.22 6.77
C LEU A 122 -21.26 15.49 6.50
N ARG A 123 -20.90 15.82 5.26
CA ARG A 123 -19.54 16.20 4.85
C ARG A 123 -19.12 17.51 5.51
N ASP A 124 -19.96 18.54 5.43
CA ASP A 124 -19.68 19.88 5.96
C ASP A 124 -19.54 19.88 7.48
N LYS A 125 -20.27 18.99 8.17
CA LYS A 125 -20.13 18.75 9.61
C LYS A 125 -18.96 17.85 9.99
N GLY A 126 -18.16 17.38 9.03
CA GLY A 126 -17.02 16.51 9.27
C GLY A 126 -17.36 15.09 9.73
N ILE A 127 -18.64 14.70 9.70
CA ILE A 127 -19.09 13.38 10.19
C ILE A 127 -18.50 12.27 9.32
N ILE A 128 -18.43 12.48 8.00
CA ILE A 128 -17.82 11.53 7.06
C ILE A 128 -16.34 11.32 7.38
N ASN A 129 -15.59 12.38 7.69
CA ASN A 129 -14.17 12.28 8.04
C ASN A 129 -13.97 11.48 9.34
N ARG A 130 -14.82 11.72 10.34
CA ARG A 130 -14.76 10.96 11.60
C ARG A 130 -15.08 9.47 11.40
N LEU A 131 -16.07 9.15 10.57
CA LEU A 131 -16.39 7.76 10.23
C LEU A 131 -15.26 7.11 9.43
N LYS A 132 -14.66 7.85 8.50
CA LYS A 132 -13.48 7.43 7.73
C LYS A 132 -12.33 7.03 8.67
N GLU A 133 -11.99 7.89 9.62
CA GLU A 133 -10.95 7.61 10.62
C GLU A 133 -11.30 6.43 11.51
N TYR A 134 -12.53 6.35 12.01
CA TYR A 134 -12.98 5.26 12.87
C TYR A 134 -12.91 3.89 12.17
N ILE A 135 -13.33 3.82 10.90
CA ILE A 135 -13.25 2.60 10.10
C ILE A 135 -11.78 2.28 9.84
N PHE A 136 -10.98 3.24 9.38
CA PHE A 136 -9.57 2.98 9.06
C PHE A 136 -8.69 2.66 10.25
N PHE A 137 -8.99 3.17 11.44
CA PHE A 137 -8.28 2.81 12.67
C PHE A 137 -8.36 1.31 12.97
N GLN A 138 -9.45 0.64 12.58
CA GLN A 138 -9.57 -0.81 12.74
C GLN A 138 -8.65 -1.59 11.80
N TYR A 139 -8.24 -0.98 10.67
CA TYR A 139 -7.43 -1.60 9.63
C TYR A 139 -5.95 -1.19 9.69
N ASP A 140 -5.50 -0.52 10.74
CA ASP A 140 -4.10 -0.13 10.90
C ASP A 140 -3.37 -1.07 11.90
N PRO A 141 -2.64 -2.10 11.42
CA PRO A 141 -1.83 -2.95 12.28
C PRO A 141 -0.60 -2.21 12.84
N GLU A 142 -0.17 -1.10 12.23
CA GLU A 142 1.05 -0.37 12.64
C GLU A 142 0.87 0.31 13.99
N ILE A 143 -0.34 0.75 14.34
CA ILE A 143 -0.65 1.36 15.65
C ILE A 143 -0.57 0.31 16.78
N LYS A 144 -0.77 -0.98 16.49
CA LYS A 144 -0.65 -2.06 17.49
C LYS A 144 0.78 -2.58 17.68
N SER A 145 1.71 -2.28 16.78
CA SER A 145 3.09 -2.76 16.89
C SER A 145 4.12 -1.64 16.80
N LYS A 146 4.50 -1.08 17.95
CA LYS A 146 5.92 -0.77 18.27
C LYS A 146 6.06 -0.29 19.71
N ALA A 147 6.20 -1.23 20.64
CA ALA A 147 7.30 -1.07 21.59
C ALA A 147 8.57 -1.41 20.78
N ASN A 148 9.58 -0.54 20.78
CA ASN A 148 10.87 -0.79 20.13
C ASN A 148 11.53 -2.04 20.75
N GLN A 149 11.23 -3.22 20.21
CA GLN A 149 11.90 -4.46 20.55
C GLN A 149 13.16 -4.54 19.71
N ILE A 150 14.28 -4.14 20.31
CA ILE A 150 15.61 -4.29 19.73
C ILE A 150 15.98 -5.78 19.86
N SER A 151 16.32 -6.42 18.74
CA SER A 151 16.78 -7.81 18.75
C SER A 151 18.19 -7.88 19.34
N ILE A 152 18.48 -8.87 20.19
CA ILE A 152 19.81 -9.07 20.80
C ILE A 152 20.91 -9.18 19.73
N LEU A 153 20.56 -9.66 18.53
CA LEU A 153 21.45 -9.75 17.37
C LEU A 153 22.00 -8.38 16.93
N GLU A 154 21.22 -7.31 17.08
CA GLU A 154 21.63 -5.94 16.72
C GLU A 154 22.66 -5.37 17.71
N VAL A 155 22.76 -5.93 18.92
CA VAL A 155 23.68 -5.50 19.99
C VAL A 155 24.98 -6.32 20.01
N ILE A 156 25.04 -7.45 19.29
CA ILE A 156 26.23 -8.30 19.15
C ILE A 156 27.50 -7.52 18.76
N PRO A 157 27.51 -6.64 17.75
CA PRO A 157 28.74 -5.94 17.37
C PRO A 157 29.29 -5.05 18.50
N ILE A 158 28.40 -4.47 19.31
CA ILE A 158 28.79 -3.64 20.46
C ILE A 158 29.40 -4.53 21.56
N LEU A 159 28.77 -5.67 21.84
CA LEU A 159 29.28 -6.65 22.81
C LEU A 159 30.61 -7.27 22.37
N PHE A 160 30.79 -7.46 21.07
CA PHE A 160 32.01 -8.02 20.50
C PHE A 160 33.19 -7.05 20.62
N ILE A 161 32.97 -5.76 20.34
CA ILE A 161 33.98 -4.71 20.56
C ILE A 161 34.37 -4.64 22.04
N TRP A 162 33.38 -4.72 22.94
CA TRP A 162 33.63 -4.72 24.37
C TRP A 162 34.43 -5.95 24.83
N GLY A 163 34.08 -7.14 24.32
CA GLY A 163 34.80 -8.39 24.61
C GLY A 163 36.23 -8.39 24.08
N LEU A 164 36.47 -7.87 22.88
CA LEU A 164 37.82 -7.70 22.32
C LEU A 164 38.67 -6.76 23.16
N GLY A 165 38.10 -5.66 23.66
CA GLY A 165 38.82 -4.73 24.54
C GLY A 165 39.27 -5.37 25.85
N ILE A 166 38.50 -6.30 26.39
CA ILE A 166 38.87 -7.08 27.59
C ILE A 166 39.95 -8.10 27.27
N LEU A 167 39.88 -8.78 26.12
CA LEU A 167 40.90 -9.76 25.71
C LEU A 167 42.26 -9.10 25.45
N ILE A 168 42.29 -7.91 24.84
CA ILE A 168 43.53 -7.19 24.54
C ILE A 168 44.18 -6.66 25.84
N ASN A 169 43.38 -6.13 26.78
CA ASN A 169 43.89 -5.59 28.04
C ASN A 169 44.11 -6.65 29.13
N GLY A 170 43.49 -7.82 29.02
CA GLY A 170 43.63 -8.93 29.97
C GLY A 170 44.86 -9.80 29.71
N LEU A 171 45.60 -9.56 28.62
CA LEU A 171 46.79 -10.34 28.24
C LEU A 171 48.17 -9.76 28.62
N PRO A 172 48.39 -8.98 29.70
CA PRO A 172 49.73 -8.80 30.26
C PRO A 172 49.85 -9.69 31.51
N ASN A 173 50.27 -10.96 31.35
CA ASN A 173 51.00 -11.73 32.39
C ASN A 173 51.42 -13.15 31.96
N LEU A 174 51.82 -13.37 30.71
CA LEU A 174 52.46 -14.62 30.29
C LEU A 174 53.64 -14.35 29.35
N THR A 175 54.56 -13.47 29.75
CA THR A 175 55.95 -13.46 29.27
C THR A 175 56.84 -12.74 30.29
N LEU A 176 57.27 -13.48 31.31
CA LEU A 176 58.56 -13.32 32.00
C LEU A 176 58.89 -14.62 32.73
#